data_AF-A0A524CG84-F1
#
_entry.id   AF-A0A524CG84-F1
#
_cell.length_a   1.000
_cell.length_b   1.000
_cell.length_c   1.000
_cell.angle_alpha   90.00
_cell.angle_beta   90.00
_cell.angle_gamma   90.00
#
_symmetry.space_group_name_H-M   'P 1'
#
loop_
_entity.id
_entity.type
_entity.pdbx_description
1 polymer ?
#
loop_
_entity_poly.entity_id
_entity_poly.type
_entity_poly.pdbx_seq_one_letter_code
_entity_poly.pdbx_strand_id
1 'polypeptide(L)'
;GSKRDYFTSRDTADSLITTISALGKDREKGKTFAIEPFKRNLIESITKDRDLVVMGYSGSDDFDISPLLKELTSVKRIIWIDHDSDSEIEDYYQYKPLEPSKLSMLTKLSKLDTMLLELASKSTIEVFKVNTNTINFVKGKLAKIFHVSFSNLKESISKTRKSFKQFMEKYHVKKSESFKYRLAHEIYRELGDIESAERTALAGKELAAKENNDINKVYFTSVLGLLSLNKGEMAKALDQFNETLELTNELNMGNEKIGVLINIGEHYRKKGNLKSAFKYILEASDLISEDTPDLLKYSIFNSLGALYRANGDIPNVTKYFKMALEIAEKMGDLFRKSLIYNNLAGVYFSQGRLDPALKYASEALKIDELLGDLDDMASNLNTIGNIYKIAGQYSKALNYLERAYNIAEKIKKSKVKSLAANSIGAIYFALGKLDLALRMYNEAYEIRKKLEDVSGQATSLNNIGLIYRARRDYKTANEMFNQSIEIAERIGEKTHLGVRYSNRASIFEATKDFEKALEGYKKALAIEKSQQNLHGVATQLMNIGGILGDLGRYEDCIKNYTKALNIMEELKIKPGIARALNNLGSVHYKFYRNFEKAISLLERSLEIYQNINDPQMMNLTRQNLAHIKQQYEIQKEKK
;
A
#
# COMPACT_ATOMS: atom_id res chain seq x y z
N GLY A 1 8.11 -12.78 30.96
CA GLY A 1 7.43 -13.49 32.05
C GLY A 1 8.16 -13.26 33.36
N SER A 2 9.39 -13.76 33.49
CA SER A 2 10.19 -13.53 34.69
C SER A 2 10.39 -12.03 34.95
N LYS A 3 10.11 -11.61 36.19
CA LYS A 3 10.42 -10.27 36.72
C LYS A 3 11.93 -10.05 36.90
N ARG A 4 12.75 -11.04 36.55
CA ARG A 4 14.19 -10.97 36.66
C ARG A 4 14.89 -11.73 35.54
N ASP A 5 15.94 -11.14 34.99
CA ASP A 5 16.95 -11.86 34.22
C ASP A 5 17.93 -12.50 35.21
N TYR A 6 17.89 -13.82 35.33
CA TYR A 6 18.73 -14.57 36.26
C TYR A 6 20.18 -14.69 35.79
N PHE A 7 20.49 -14.45 34.50
CA PHE A 7 21.86 -14.48 33.98
C PHE A 7 22.58 -13.16 34.20
N THR A 8 21.88 -12.05 34.01
CA THR A 8 22.46 -10.71 34.17
C THR A 8 22.15 -10.08 35.53
N SER A 9 21.35 -10.76 36.37
CA SER A 9 20.77 -10.23 37.61
C SER A 9 19.89 -8.98 37.43
N ARG A 10 19.62 -8.58 36.18
CA ARG A 10 18.84 -7.39 35.83
C ARG A 10 17.38 -7.56 36.23
N ASP A 11 16.82 -6.53 36.85
CA ASP A 11 15.38 -6.47 37.09
C ASP A 11 14.66 -6.28 35.75
N THR A 12 13.81 -7.24 35.38
CA THR A 12 13.02 -7.21 34.14
C THR A 12 11.54 -7.00 34.44
N ALA A 13 11.19 -6.65 35.68
CA ALA A 13 9.82 -6.33 36.07
C ALA A 13 9.22 -5.18 35.23
N ASP A 14 10.06 -4.22 34.80
CA ASP A 14 9.66 -3.09 33.94
C ASP A 14 9.92 -3.33 32.45
N SER A 15 10.37 -4.52 32.06
CA SER A 15 10.56 -4.79 30.63
C SER A 15 9.21 -4.70 29.92
N LEU A 16 9.20 -4.19 28.68
CA LEU A 16 8.00 -4.10 27.84
C LEU A 16 7.22 -5.42 27.82
N ILE A 17 7.94 -6.55 27.85
CA ILE A 17 7.38 -7.91 27.93
C ILE A 17 6.58 -8.14 29.22
N THR A 18 7.07 -7.67 30.36
CA THR A 18 6.39 -7.77 31.66
C THR A 18 5.25 -6.76 31.79
N THR A 19 5.35 -5.58 31.17
CA THR A 19 4.26 -4.59 31.07
C THR A 19 3.11 -5.10 30.20
N ILE A 20 3.41 -5.74 29.07
CA ILE A 20 2.42 -6.40 28.21
C ILE A 20 1.75 -7.57 28.97
N SER A 21 2.50 -8.28 29.82
CA SER A 21 1.95 -9.34 30.70
C SER A 21 0.92 -8.81 31.70
N ALA A 22 1.07 -7.59 32.22
CA ALA A 22 0.13 -7.01 33.17
C ALA A 22 -1.18 -6.55 32.50
N LEU A 23 -1.13 -6.16 31.23
CA LEU A 23 -2.29 -5.77 30.42
C LEU A 23 -3.11 -6.97 29.93
N GLY A 24 -2.53 -8.19 29.93
CA GLY A 24 -3.19 -9.42 29.51
C GLY A 24 -4.07 -10.10 30.56
N LYS A 25 -4.12 -9.56 31.80
CA LYS A 25 -4.75 -10.20 32.97
C LYS A 25 -6.27 -10.42 32.88
N ASP A 26 -6.96 -9.69 32.00
CA ASP A 26 -8.43 -9.76 31.86
C ASP A 26 -8.89 -10.44 30.57
N ARG A 27 -8.12 -11.39 30.02
CA ARG A 27 -8.57 -12.18 28.86
C ARG A 27 -9.35 -13.41 29.32
N GLU A 28 -10.62 -13.47 28.94
CA GLU A 28 -11.47 -14.65 29.13
C GLU A 28 -10.83 -15.92 28.56
N LYS A 29 -11.07 -17.04 29.25
CA LYS A 29 -10.69 -18.41 28.87
C LYS A 29 -11.00 -18.65 27.38
N GLY A 30 -9.99 -18.76 26.53
CA GLY A 30 -10.22 -19.26 25.17
C GLY A 30 -9.22 -18.99 24.05
N LYS A 31 -8.04 -18.39 24.28
CA LYS A 31 -7.02 -18.28 23.21
C LYS A 31 -5.62 -18.61 23.72
N THR A 32 -5.32 -19.90 23.65
CA THR A 32 -4.00 -20.52 23.77
C THR A 32 -3.05 -20.02 22.68
N PHE A 33 -1.75 -19.89 22.99
CA PHE A 33 -0.68 -19.67 22.00
C PHE A 33 -0.56 -20.90 21.09
N ALA A 34 -1.23 -20.86 19.93
CA ALA A 34 -1.01 -21.82 18.84
C ALA A 34 0.17 -21.34 17.98
N ILE A 35 0.95 -22.27 17.40
CA ILE A 35 1.92 -21.91 16.37
C ILE A 35 1.14 -21.37 15.18
N GLU A 36 1.39 -20.11 14.82
CA GLU A 36 0.76 -19.54 13.63
C GLU A 36 1.06 -20.43 12.41
N PRO A 37 0.05 -20.75 11.56
CA PRO A 37 0.21 -21.75 10.51
C PRO A 37 1.41 -21.52 9.60
N PHE A 38 1.78 -20.26 9.34
CA PHE A 38 2.91 -19.90 8.49
C PHE A 38 4.29 -20.07 9.16
N LYS A 39 4.35 -20.16 10.49
CA LYS A 39 5.59 -20.40 11.26
C LYS A 39 5.86 -21.88 11.51
N ARG A 40 4.86 -22.75 11.30
CA ARG A 40 4.94 -24.19 11.62
C ARG A 40 6.13 -24.88 10.96
N ASN A 41 6.32 -24.69 9.65
CA ASN A 41 7.42 -25.33 8.93
C ASN A 41 8.80 -24.91 9.47
N LEU A 42 8.97 -23.63 9.82
CA LEU A 42 10.22 -23.14 10.42
C LEU A 42 10.43 -23.77 11.80
N ILE A 43 9.42 -23.71 12.68
CA ILE A 43 9.51 -24.26 14.03
C ILE A 43 9.77 -25.77 14.00
N GLU A 44 9.10 -26.53 13.14
CA GLU A 44 9.37 -27.95 12.95
C GLU A 44 10.80 -28.19 12.49
N SER A 45 11.30 -27.41 11.52
CA SER A 45 12.68 -27.57 11.00
C SER A 45 13.77 -27.32 12.04
N ILE A 46 13.58 -26.32 12.91
CA ILE A 46 14.58 -25.95 13.93
C ILE A 46 14.53 -26.87 15.15
N THR A 47 13.36 -27.47 15.44
CA THR A 47 13.16 -28.33 16.62
C THR A 47 13.34 -29.81 16.34
N LYS A 48 13.31 -30.23 15.06
CA LYS A 48 13.41 -31.62 14.65
C LYS A 48 14.63 -32.33 15.25
N ASP A 49 14.39 -33.45 15.92
CA ASP A 49 15.38 -34.35 16.53
C ASP A 49 16.28 -33.69 17.59
N ARG A 50 15.86 -32.56 18.16
CA ARG A 50 16.60 -31.83 19.19
C ARG A 50 16.01 -32.02 20.58
N ASP A 51 16.86 -31.80 21.58
CA ASP A 51 16.47 -31.71 22.98
C ASP A 51 16.09 -30.25 23.31
N LEU A 52 14.89 -30.05 23.83
CA LEU A 52 14.38 -28.75 24.28
C LEU A 52 14.49 -28.67 25.80
N VAL A 53 15.31 -27.73 26.29
CA VAL A 53 15.45 -27.46 27.73
C VAL A 53 14.61 -26.24 28.10
N VAL A 54 13.69 -26.40 29.04
CA VAL A 54 12.84 -25.33 29.57
C VAL A 54 13.28 -25.00 30.99
N MET A 55 13.67 -23.75 31.24
CA MET A 55 14.16 -23.29 32.55
C MET A 55 13.59 -21.93 32.91
N GLY A 56 13.40 -21.66 34.21
CA GLY A 56 13.02 -20.33 34.71
C GLY A 56 11.55 -19.96 34.48
N TYR A 57 10.69 -20.97 34.34
CA TYR A 57 9.26 -20.81 34.11
C TYR A 57 8.46 -21.38 35.29
N SER A 58 7.63 -20.55 35.93
CA SER A 58 6.95 -20.89 37.19
C SER A 58 5.62 -21.63 37.03
N GLY A 59 5.12 -21.81 35.79
CA GLY A 59 3.82 -22.45 35.54
C GLY A 59 2.58 -21.69 36.04
N SER A 60 2.78 -20.59 36.78
CA SER A 60 1.73 -19.78 37.43
C SER A 60 1.26 -18.58 36.60
N ASP A 61 1.95 -18.27 35.50
CA ASP A 61 1.82 -16.98 34.80
C ASP A 61 1.01 -17.10 33.49
N ASP A 62 0.42 -15.98 33.05
CA ASP A 62 -0.51 -15.84 31.90
C ASP A 62 0.08 -16.18 30.51
N PHE A 63 1.34 -16.63 30.44
CA PHE A 63 2.01 -17.10 29.22
C PHE A 63 2.16 -18.61 29.25
N ASP A 64 1.04 -19.32 29.20
CA ASP A 64 1.06 -20.78 29.20
C ASP A 64 1.72 -21.30 27.91
N ILE A 65 2.95 -21.80 28.01
CA ILE A 65 3.66 -22.44 26.89
C ILE A 65 3.15 -23.88 26.64
N SER A 66 2.33 -24.43 27.54
CA SER A 66 1.72 -25.76 27.39
C SER A 66 1.10 -26.00 26.01
N PRO A 67 0.29 -25.07 25.44
CA PRO A 67 -0.35 -25.29 24.15
C PRO A 67 0.66 -25.34 23.00
N LEU A 68 1.68 -24.48 23.02
CA LEU A 68 2.79 -24.50 22.07
C LEU A 68 3.54 -25.83 22.13
N LEU A 69 3.94 -26.26 23.32
CA LEU A 69 4.65 -27.54 23.53
C LEU A 69 3.79 -28.73 23.08
N LYS A 70 2.46 -28.64 23.22
CA LYS A 70 1.53 -29.65 22.71
C LYS A 70 1.48 -29.69 21.18
N GLU A 71 1.79 -28.62 20.46
CA GLU A 71 1.82 -28.63 19.00
C GLU A 71 3.16 -29.11 18.42
N LEU A 72 4.22 -29.18 19.23
CA LEU A 72 5.50 -29.72 18.80
C LEU A 72 5.42 -31.25 18.68
N THR A 73 5.74 -31.77 17.51
CA THR A 73 5.72 -33.21 17.20
C THR A 73 7.09 -33.77 16.82
N SER A 74 8.05 -32.89 16.49
CA SER A 74 9.36 -33.26 15.98
C SER A 74 10.49 -33.14 17.01
N VAL A 75 10.20 -32.66 18.22
CA VAL A 75 11.18 -32.56 19.32
C VAL A 75 11.49 -33.95 19.85
N LYS A 76 12.77 -34.26 20.09
CA LYS A 76 13.18 -35.56 20.62
C LYS A 76 12.90 -35.67 22.12
N ARG A 77 13.30 -34.66 22.89
CA ARG A 77 13.17 -34.63 24.36
C ARG A 77 12.79 -33.26 24.86
N ILE A 78 11.99 -33.23 25.93
CA ILE A 78 11.71 -32.02 26.70
C ILE A 78 12.30 -32.23 28.10
N ILE A 79 13.20 -31.36 28.52
CA ILE A 79 13.80 -31.36 29.85
C ILE A 79 13.34 -30.09 30.58
N TRP A 80 12.48 -30.26 31.56
CA TRP A 80 11.94 -29.19 32.36
C TRP A 80 12.75 -28.99 33.63
N ILE A 81 13.25 -27.79 33.88
CA ILE A 81 14.03 -27.48 35.08
C ILE A 81 13.19 -26.60 35.99
N ASP A 82 12.76 -27.20 37.09
CA ASP A 82 11.99 -26.55 38.15
C ASP A 82 12.93 -26.00 39.21
N HIS A 83 12.76 -24.73 39.57
CA HIS A 83 13.67 -24.06 40.50
C HIS A 83 13.28 -24.38 41.94
N ASP A 84 14.18 -25.04 42.66
CA ASP A 84 14.10 -25.22 44.10
C ASP A 84 15.24 -24.43 44.77
N SER A 85 14.90 -23.43 45.59
CA SER A 85 15.89 -22.60 46.27
C SER A 85 16.57 -23.31 47.43
N ASP A 86 15.91 -24.34 47.98
CA ASP A 86 16.28 -24.95 49.26
C ASP A 86 16.88 -26.35 49.07
N SER A 87 16.81 -26.92 47.86
CA SER A 87 17.37 -28.25 47.59
C SER A 87 18.86 -28.21 47.26
N GLU A 88 19.66 -28.92 48.07
CA GLU A 88 21.04 -29.31 47.75
C GLU A 88 21.11 -30.56 46.85
N ILE A 89 19.98 -31.25 46.66
CA ILE A 89 19.88 -32.55 45.96
C ILE A 89 19.16 -32.34 44.63
N GLU A 90 19.75 -32.84 43.54
CA GLU A 90 19.14 -32.82 42.21
C GLU A 90 18.19 -34.02 42.07
N ASP A 91 16.86 -33.78 42.05
CA ASP A 91 15.87 -34.83 41.81
C ASP A 91 15.49 -34.89 40.32
N TYR A 92 15.48 -36.09 39.76
CA TYR A 92 15.20 -36.34 38.34
C TYR A 92 13.98 -37.24 38.18
N TYR A 93 13.01 -36.77 37.40
CA TYR A 93 11.79 -37.51 37.07
C TYR A 93 11.69 -37.69 35.56
N GLN A 94 11.45 -38.92 35.11
CA GLN A 94 11.05 -39.20 33.73
C GLN A 94 9.55 -39.51 33.72
N TYR A 95 8.78 -38.75 32.94
CA TYR A 95 7.35 -38.99 32.79
C TYR A 95 7.15 -40.08 31.76
N LYS A 96 6.37 -41.10 32.14
CA LYS A 96 5.95 -42.17 31.23
C LYS A 96 4.53 -41.91 30.73
N PRO A 97 4.16 -42.41 29.53
CA PRO A 97 2.80 -42.30 29.03
C PRO A 97 1.76 -42.79 30.06
N LEU A 98 0.66 -42.05 30.19
CA LEU A 98 -0.38 -42.36 31.14
C LEU A 98 -1.18 -43.60 30.69
N GLU A 99 -1.23 -44.63 31.54
CA GLU A 99 -2.10 -45.79 31.31
C GLU A 99 -3.58 -45.42 31.55
N PRO A 100 -4.52 -45.90 30.72
CA PRO A 100 -5.95 -45.57 30.85
C PRO A 100 -6.54 -45.84 32.23
N SER A 101 -6.00 -46.83 32.95
CA SER A 101 -6.42 -47.23 34.30
C SER A 101 -6.03 -46.23 35.42
N LYS A 102 -5.16 -45.25 35.14
CA LYS A 102 -4.62 -44.29 36.13
C LYS A 102 -5.11 -42.85 35.93
N LEU A 103 -6.12 -42.63 35.09
CA LEU A 103 -6.68 -41.28 34.83
C LEU A 103 -7.15 -40.54 36.09
N SER A 104 -7.60 -41.27 37.12
CA SER A 104 -8.06 -40.69 38.39
C SER A 104 -6.95 -40.03 39.22
N MET A 105 -5.66 -40.25 38.88
CA MET A 105 -4.53 -39.61 39.54
C MET A 105 -4.27 -38.17 39.06
N LEU A 106 -4.78 -37.79 37.89
CA LEU A 106 -4.57 -36.45 37.31
C LEU A 106 -5.10 -35.31 38.19
N THR A 107 -6.16 -35.57 38.97
CA THR A 107 -6.78 -34.58 39.87
C THR A 107 -5.95 -34.28 41.12
N LYS A 108 -4.91 -35.09 41.40
CA LYS A 108 -4.02 -34.93 42.56
C LYS A 108 -2.67 -34.29 42.19
N LEU A 109 -2.39 -34.14 40.90
CA LEU A 109 -1.13 -33.59 40.39
C LEU A 109 -1.17 -32.07 40.30
N SER A 110 0.00 -31.44 40.41
CA SER A 110 0.15 -30.01 40.14
C SER A 110 -0.17 -29.71 38.67
N LYS A 111 -0.53 -28.46 38.35
CA LYS A 111 -0.79 -28.02 36.96
C LYS A 111 0.39 -28.34 36.03
N LEU A 112 1.61 -28.18 36.52
CA LEU A 112 2.84 -28.49 35.79
C LEU A 112 2.99 -29.99 35.53
N ASP A 113 2.86 -30.80 36.58
CA ASP A 113 3.06 -32.25 36.46
C ASP A 113 2.00 -32.89 35.56
N THR A 114 0.77 -32.38 35.59
CA THR A 114 -0.30 -32.76 34.67
C THR A 114 0.07 -32.45 33.21
N MET A 115 0.59 -31.25 32.93
CA MET A 115 1.04 -30.88 31.59
C MET A 115 2.20 -31.76 31.09
N LEU A 116 3.23 -31.98 31.91
CA LEU A 116 4.38 -32.80 31.53
C LEU A 116 3.98 -34.25 31.25
N LEU A 117 3.03 -34.80 32.02
CA LEU A 117 2.48 -36.13 31.81
C LEU A 117 1.66 -36.23 30.51
N GLU A 118 0.86 -35.21 30.20
CA GLU A 118 0.13 -35.12 28.92
C GLU A 118 1.09 -35.06 27.72
N LEU A 119 2.21 -34.33 27.83
CA LEU A 119 3.24 -34.27 26.79
C LEU A 119 3.92 -35.62 26.62
N ALA A 120 4.30 -36.30 27.71
CA ALA A 120 4.90 -37.64 27.67
C ALA A 120 3.99 -38.69 27.01
N SER A 121 2.67 -38.50 27.14
CA SER A 121 1.67 -39.42 26.58
C SER A 121 1.54 -39.32 25.05
N LYS A 122 2.21 -38.36 24.39
CA LYS A 122 2.20 -38.22 22.92
C LYS A 122 3.08 -39.23 22.17
N SER A 123 3.69 -40.19 22.88
CA SER A 123 4.48 -41.33 22.37
C SER A 123 5.73 -41.01 21.52
N THR A 124 5.92 -39.76 21.12
CA THR A 124 6.98 -39.29 20.21
C THR A 124 8.05 -38.45 20.89
N ILE A 125 7.86 -38.08 22.16
CA ILE A 125 8.72 -37.15 22.90
C ILE A 125 9.04 -37.71 24.28
N GLU A 126 10.32 -37.78 24.65
CA GLU A 126 10.73 -38.11 26.03
C GLU A 126 10.61 -36.86 26.92
N VAL A 127 9.94 -36.94 28.07
CA VAL A 127 9.73 -35.79 28.96
C VAL A 127 10.37 -36.03 30.32
N PHE A 128 11.23 -35.10 30.74
CA PHE A 128 11.94 -35.12 32.01
C PHE A 128 11.64 -33.86 32.81
N LYS A 129 11.63 -33.99 34.14
CA LYS A 129 11.65 -32.87 35.08
C LYS A 129 12.86 -33.01 36.00
N VAL A 130 13.56 -31.91 36.21
CA VAL A 130 14.71 -31.79 37.11
C VAL A 130 14.36 -30.74 38.15
N ASN A 131 14.28 -31.12 39.41
CA ASN A 131 14.15 -30.17 40.51
C ASN A 131 15.55 -29.87 41.03
N THR A 132 15.98 -28.62 40.94
CA THR A 132 17.33 -28.24 41.35
C THR A 132 17.41 -26.75 41.62
N ASN A 133 18.41 -26.35 42.40
CA ASN A 133 18.84 -24.98 42.43
C ASN A 133 19.41 -24.61 41.05
N THR A 134 18.63 -23.85 40.28
CA THR A 134 18.96 -23.49 38.89
C THR A 134 20.31 -22.78 38.75
N ILE A 135 20.76 -22.02 39.75
CA ILE A 135 22.08 -21.36 39.73
C ILE A 135 23.18 -22.41 39.79
N ASN A 136 23.04 -23.39 40.67
CA ASN A 136 24.00 -24.49 40.82
C ASN A 136 24.01 -25.38 39.57
N PHE A 137 22.83 -25.69 39.02
CA PHE A 137 22.73 -26.44 37.77
C PHE A 137 23.42 -25.71 36.59
N VAL A 138 23.19 -24.39 36.47
CA VAL A 138 23.81 -23.58 35.41
C VAL A 138 25.34 -23.57 35.55
N LYS A 139 25.86 -23.32 36.76
CA LYS A 139 27.30 -23.29 37.03
C LYS A 139 27.98 -24.66 36.95
N GLY A 140 27.32 -25.70 37.45
CA GLY A 140 27.92 -27.02 37.66
C GLY A 140 27.81 -27.94 36.45
N LYS A 141 26.73 -27.83 35.67
CA LYS A 141 26.41 -28.75 34.55
C LYS A 141 26.41 -28.02 33.20
N LEU A 142 25.60 -26.97 33.03
CA LEU A 142 25.45 -26.26 31.75
C LEU A 142 26.72 -25.53 31.30
N ALA A 143 27.44 -24.88 32.22
CA ALA A 143 28.75 -24.28 31.94
C ALA A 143 29.72 -25.25 31.27
N LYS A 144 29.72 -26.52 31.72
CA LYS A 144 30.58 -27.56 31.17
C LYS A 144 30.14 -27.98 29.77
N ILE A 145 28.83 -28.08 29.53
CA ILE A 145 28.26 -28.45 28.23
C ILE A 145 28.54 -27.38 27.17
N PHE A 146 28.43 -26.11 27.54
CA PHE A 146 28.60 -24.99 26.60
C PHE A 146 30.01 -24.41 26.55
N HIS A 147 30.93 -24.91 27.37
CA HIS A 147 32.30 -24.37 27.51
C HIS A 147 32.33 -22.87 27.85
N VAL A 148 31.40 -22.39 28.69
CA VAL A 148 31.28 -20.99 29.12
C VAL A 148 31.35 -20.89 30.64
N SER A 149 32.04 -19.88 31.18
CA SER A 149 32.06 -19.58 32.62
C SER A 149 30.89 -18.66 33.01
N PHE A 150 30.13 -19.05 34.03
CA PHE A 150 29.05 -18.26 34.61
C PHE A 150 29.39 -17.74 36.02
N SER A 151 30.65 -17.35 36.25
CA SER A 151 31.18 -16.92 37.54
C SER A 151 30.46 -15.71 38.17
N ASN A 152 29.76 -14.90 37.37
CA ASN A 152 29.04 -13.70 37.83
C ASN A 152 27.64 -13.98 38.42
N LEU A 153 27.16 -15.22 38.40
CA LEU A 153 25.89 -15.61 39.02
C LEU A 153 26.03 -15.61 40.55
N LYS A 154 25.30 -14.76 41.28
CA LYS A 154 25.33 -14.67 42.76
C LYS A 154 24.19 -15.47 43.39
N GLU A 155 24.48 -16.24 44.45
CA GLU A 155 23.50 -17.06 45.21
C GLU A 155 22.54 -16.24 46.07
N SER A 156 23.00 -15.14 46.67
CA SER A 156 22.18 -14.40 47.64
C SER A 156 21.55 -13.16 47.01
N ILE A 157 20.23 -13.15 46.88
CA ILE A 157 19.48 -11.90 46.85
C ILE A 157 18.54 -11.84 48.05
N SER A 158 18.71 -10.76 48.83
CA SER A 158 17.90 -10.36 49.98
C SER A 158 16.43 -10.80 49.93
N LYS A 159 15.97 -11.43 51.03
CA LYS A 159 14.56 -11.80 51.28
C LYS A 159 13.60 -10.60 51.38
N THR A 160 14.09 -9.36 51.42
CA THR A 160 13.23 -8.16 51.41
C THR A 160 12.84 -7.78 49.98
N ARG A 161 11.77 -8.41 49.50
CA ARG A 161 11.13 -8.04 48.22
C ARG A 161 10.37 -6.72 48.40
N LYS A 162 10.79 -5.67 47.69
CA LYS A 162 9.92 -4.53 47.41
C LYS A 162 9.00 -4.95 46.26
N SER A 163 7.68 -4.77 46.43
CA SER A 163 6.72 -4.98 45.33
C SER A 163 7.01 -4.04 44.16
N PHE A 164 6.55 -4.38 42.95
CA PHE A 164 6.61 -3.49 41.78
C PHE A 164 6.06 -2.09 42.10
N LYS A 165 5.02 -2.02 42.92
CA LYS A 165 4.47 -0.75 43.46
C LYS A 165 5.52 0.02 44.26
N GLN A 166 6.20 -0.63 45.20
CA GLN A 166 7.25 -0.02 46.04
C GLN A 166 8.55 0.30 45.28
N PHE A 167 8.80 -0.36 44.15
CA PHE A 167 9.89 -0.02 43.24
C PHE A 167 9.52 1.22 42.41
N MET A 168 8.32 1.25 41.83
CA MET A 168 7.78 2.40 41.08
C MET A 168 7.59 3.65 41.95
N GLU A 169 7.41 3.49 43.27
CA GLU A 169 7.41 4.60 44.24
C GLU A 169 8.75 5.38 44.24
N LYS A 170 9.89 4.73 43.94
CA LYS A 170 11.18 5.42 43.82
C LYS A 170 11.31 6.22 42.53
N TYR A 171 10.57 5.84 41.49
CA TYR A 171 10.56 6.48 40.18
C TYR A 171 9.30 7.31 39.95
N HIS A 172 8.73 7.92 41.02
CA HIS A 172 7.52 8.75 40.99
C HIS A 172 7.41 9.65 39.75
N VAL A 173 6.90 9.10 38.65
CA VAL A 173 6.12 9.83 37.68
C VAL A 173 4.70 9.51 38.12
N LYS A 174 4.05 10.45 38.83
CA LYS A 174 2.59 10.49 38.88
C LYS A 174 2.12 10.64 37.43
N LYS A 175 2.09 9.55 36.67
CA LYS A 175 1.54 9.55 35.33
C LYS A 175 0.05 9.82 35.50
N SER A 176 -0.38 10.93 34.94
CA SER A 176 -1.76 11.38 34.98
C SER A 176 -2.67 10.27 34.43
N GLU A 177 -3.91 10.16 34.91
CA GLU A 177 -4.89 9.19 34.42
C GLU A 177 -5.05 9.31 32.89
N SER A 178 -4.98 10.53 32.35
CA SER A 178 -4.95 10.75 30.89
C SER A 178 -3.81 10.02 30.17
N PHE A 179 -2.66 9.78 30.81
CA PHE A 179 -1.56 9.02 30.19
C PHE A 179 -1.93 7.54 29.98
N LYS A 180 -2.72 6.94 30.86
CA LYS A 180 -3.18 5.55 30.70
C LYS A 180 -4.06 5.41 29.46
N TYR A 181 -4.92 6.40 29.22
CA TYR A 181 -5.76 6.46 28.03
C TYR A 181 -4.95 6.68 26.74
N ARG A 182 -3.79 7.34 26.83
CA ARG A 182 -2.92 7.53 25.66
C ARG A 182 -2.35 6.20 25.21
N LEU A 183 -1.83 5.41 26.15
CA LEU A 183 -1.34 4.06 25.86
C LEU A 183 -2.47 3.15 25.33
N ALA A 184 -3.65 3.19 25.96
CA ALA A 184 -4.79 2.40 25.52
C ALA A 184 -5.22 2.78 24.08
N HIS A 185 -5.30 4.07 23.78
CA HIS A 185 -5.58 4.56 22.43
C HIS A 185 -4.57 4.03 21.41
N GLU A 186 -3.26 4.14 21.71
CA GLU A 186 -2.21 3.65 20.80
C GLU A 186 -2.38 2.16 20.52
N ILE A 187 -2.60 1.34 21.56
CA ILE A 187 -2.82 -0.11 21.41
C ILE A 187 -4.05 -0.40 20.53
N TYR A 188 -5.20 0.22 20.80
CA TYR A 188 -6.40 -0.03 20.00
C TYR A 188 -6.25 0.42 18.55
N ARG A 189 -5.56 1.55 18.33
CA ARG A 189 -5.28 2.06 16.99
C ARG A 189 -4.39 1.09 16.20
N GLU A 190 -3.31 0.58 16.81
CA GLU A 190 -2.42 -0.38 16.15
C GLU A 190 -3.13 -1.73 15.87
N LEU A 191 -4.09 -2.12 16.72
CA LEU A 191 -4.95 -3.30 16.49
C LEU A 191 -6.05 -3.06 15.45
N GLY A 192 -6.21 -1.84 14.94
CA GLY A 192 -7.25 -1.47 13.98
C GLY A 192 -8.65 -1.33 14.60
N ASP A 193 -8.79 -1.34 15.92
CA ASP A 193 -10.05 -1.09 16.62
C ASP A 193 -10.28 0.42 16.74
N ILE A 194 -10.75 1.02 15.65
CA ILE A 194 -10.96 2.47 15.51
C ILE A 194 -11.99 3.00 16.51
N GLU A 195 -13.02 2.23 16.85
CA GLU A 195 -14.05 2.65 17.80
C GLU A 195 -13.48 2.72 19.21
N SER A 196 -12.77 1.69 19.66
CA SER A 196 -12.11 1.71 20.98
C SER A 196 -11.01 2.76 21.04
N ALA A 197 -10.27 2.98 19.94
CA ALA A 197 -9.28 4.05 19.83
C ALA A 197 -9.91 5.44 19.97
N GLU A 198 -11.09 5.70 19.38
CA GLU A 198 -11.79 6.97 19.54
C GLU A 198 -12.34 7.14 20.96
N ARG A 199 -13.01 6.12 21.51
CA ARG A 199 -13.55 6.18 22.89
C ARG A 199 -12.46 6.50 23.90
N THR A 200 -11.30 5.83 23.79
CA THR A 200 -10.17 6.08 24.68
C THR A 200 -9.53 7.45 24.47
N ALA A 201 -9.49 7.96 23.23
CA ALA A 201 -9.00 9.32 22.97
C ALA A 201 -9.94 10.40 23.52
N LEU A 202 -11.26 10.22 23.42
CA LEU A 202 -12.25 11.15 23.98
C LEU A 202 -12.16 11.20 25.52
N ALA A 203 -12.15 10.04 26.18
CA ALA A 203 -12.00 9.95 27.63
C ALA A 203 -10.64 10.50 28.09
N GLY A 204 -9.59 10.22 27.34
CA GLY A 204 -8.25 10.76 27.57
C GLY A 204 -8.20 12.28 27.48
N LYS A 205 -8.87 12.89 26.48
CA LYS A 205 -8.98 14.35 26.33
C LYS A 205 -9.70 15.00 27.51
N GLU A 206 -10.83 14.43 27.94
CA GLU A 206 -11.60 14.95 29.07
C GLU A 206 -10.80 14.89 30.38
N LEU A 207 -10.11 13.76 30.62
CA LEU A 207 -9.23 13.61 31.78
C LEU A 207 -8.04 14.55 31.72
N ALA A 208 -7.43 14.74 30.55
CA ALA A 208 -6.32 15.67 30.37
C ALA A 208 -6.75 17.10 30.72
N ALA A 209 -7.97 17.51 30.35
CA ALA A 209 -8.53 18.81 30.72
C ALA A 209 -8.76 18.92 32.25
N LYS A 210 -9.32 17.88 32.89
CA LYS A 210 -9.51 17.83 34.36
C LYS A 210 -8.18 17.89 35.13
N GLU A 211 -7.13 17.32 34.54
CA GLU A 211 -5.79 17.27 35.12
C GLU A 211 -4.94 18.49 34.79
N ASN A 212 -5.45 19.45 33.99
CA ASN A 212 -4.68 20.55 33.40
C ASN A 212 -3.38 20.06 32.72
N ASN A 213 -3.45 18.93 32.01
CA ASN A 213 -2.34 18.35 31.28
C ASN A 213 -2.45 18.72 29.79
N ASP A 214 -1.97 19.92 29.45
CA ASP A 214 -2.10 20.45 28.10
C ASP A 214 -1.34 19.63 27.04
N ILE A 215 -0.25 18.97 27.41
CA ILE A 215 0.50 18.07 26.51
C ILE A 215 -0.39 16.89 26.06
N ASN A 216 -1.08 16.26 27.01
CA ASN A 216 -2.01 15.17 26.67
C ASN A 216 -3.25 15.70 25.96
N LYS A 217 -3.72 16.91 26.29
CA LYS A 217 -4.81 17.57 25.56
C LYS A 217 -4.45 17.77 24.08
N VAL A 218 -3.25 18.29 23.78
CA VAL A 218 -2.69 18.40 22.42
C VAL A 218 -2.68 17.04 21.74
N TYR A 219 -2.12 16.02 22.40
CA TYR A 219 -2.05 14.66 21.84
C TYR A 219 -3.43 14.12 21.47
N PHE A 220 -4.39 14.15 22.41
CA PHE A 220 -5.71 13.58 22.19
C PHE A 220 -6.52 14.35 21.16
N THR A 221 -6.46 15.68 21.15
CA THR A 221 -7.12 16.48 20.10
C THR A 221 -6.55 16.15 18.72
N SER A 222 -5.22 15.99 18.60
CA SER A 222 -4.56 15.63 17.34
C SER A 222 -4.99 14.26 16.82
N VAL A 223 -4.98 13.22 17.67
CA VAL A 223 -5.37 11.87 17.25
C VAL A 223 -6.87 11.75 16.97
N LEU A 224 -7.72 12.52 17.64
CA LEU A 224 -9.13 12.62 17.30
C LEU A 224 -9.31 13.23 15.90
N GLY A 225 -8.52 14.25 15.55
CA GLY A 225 -8.45 14.81 14.20
C GLY A 225 -8.13 13.75 13.14
N LEU A 226 -7.13 12.92 13.40
CA LEU A 226 -6.76 11.80 12.52
C LEU A 226 -7.86 10.75 12.40
N LEU A 227 -8.52 10.39 13.51
CA LEU A 227 -9.62 9.43 13.50
C LEU A 227 -10.83 9.96 12.71
N SER A 228 -11.22 11.22 12.93
CA SER A 228 -12.27 11.87 12.15
C SER A 228 -11.90 11.95 10.66
N LEU A 229 -10.63 12.22 10.32
CA LEU A 229 -10.17 12.19 8.94
C LEU A 229 -10.29 10.78 8.32
N ASN A 230 -9.97 9.74 9.07
CA ASN A 230 -10.10 8.34 8.63
C ASN A 230 -11.56 7.90 8.44
N LYS A 231 -12.48 8.45 9.24
CA LYS A 231 -13.93 8.26 9.10
C LYS A 231 -14.55 9.08 7.98
N GLY A 232 -13.79 9.98 7.34
CA GLY A 232 -14.30 10.90 6.31
C GLY A 232 -15.02 12.13 6.87
N GLU A 233 -14.97 12.36 8.19
CA GLU A 233 -15.54 13.51 8.88
C GLU A 233 -14.64 14.74 8.69
N MET A 234 -14.53 15.20 7.45
CA MET A 234 -13.56 16.20 7.01
C MET A 234 -13.62 17.52 7.81
N ALA A 235 -14.81 18.04 8.10
CA ALA A 235 -14.96 19.28 8.85
C ALA A 235 -14.46 19.14 10.30
N LYS A 236 -14.96 18.12 11.00
CA LYS A 236 -14.57 17.81 12.39
C LYS A 236 -13.07 17.57 12.53
N ALA A 237 -12.46 16.88 11.57
CA ALA A 237 -11.02 16.68 11.54
C ALA A 237 -10.25 18.02 11.46
N LEU A 238 -10.69 18.92 10.58
CA LEU A 238 -10.06 20.23 10.41
C LEU A 238 -10.21 21.10 11.67
N ASP A 239 -11.38 21.09 12.32
CA ASP A 239 -11.61 21.83 13.57
C ASP A 239 -10.67 21.33 14.67
N GLN A 240 -10.52 20.01 14.82
CA GLN A 240 -9.60 19.40 15.77
C GLN A 240 -8.13 19.71 15.46
N PHE A 241 -7.74 19.73 14.18
CA PHE A 241 -6.38 20.11 13.82
C PHE A 241 -6.10 21.60 14.08
N ASN A 242 -7.07 22.50 13.83
CA ASN A 242 -6.91 23.92 14.16
C ASN A 242 -6.82 24.15 15.68
N GLU A 243 -7.67 23.49 16.48
CA GLU A 243 -7.57 23.51 17.95
C GLU A 243 -6.18 23.01 18.41
N THR A 244 -5.69 21.93 17.80
CA THR A 244 -4.35 21.41 18.14
C THR A 244 -3.26 22.41 17.75
N LEU A 245 -3.37 23.07 16.60
CA LEU A 245 -2.40 24.04 16.12
C LEU A 245 -2.30 25.24 17.08
N GLU A 246 -3.44 25.76 17.54
CA GLU A 246 -3.52 26.83 18.54
C GLU A 246 -2.81 26.43 19.84
N LEU A 247 -3.15 25.27 20.41
CA LEU A 247 -2.53 24.75 21.63
C LEU A 247 -1.00 24.55 21.47
N THR A 248 -0.55 24.04 20.32
CA THR A 248 0.90 23.86 20.08
C THR A 248 1.65 25.19 19.98
N ASN A 249 1.00 26.26 19.51
CA ASN A 249 1.59 27.60 19.50
C ASN A 249 1.69 28.17 20.93
N GLU A 250 0.63 28.04 21.73
CA GLU A 250 0.61 28.51 23.12
C GLU A 250 1.69 27.84 23.98
N LEU A 251 1.92 26.55 23.76
CA LEU A 251 2.86 25.73 24.52
C LEU A 251 4.27 25.67 23.91
N ASN A 252 4.52 26.37 22.80
CA ASN A 252 5.79 26.33 22.05
C ASN A 252 6.25 24.90 21.67
N MET A 253 5.31 24.03 21.29
CA MET A 253 5.57 22.63 20.94
C MET A 253 5.91 22.49 19.44
N GLY A 254 7.16 22.81 19.06
CA GLY A 254 7.58 22.91 17.66
C GLY A 254 7.41 21.61 16.83
N ASN A 255 7.75 20.45 17.39
CA ASN A 255 7.63 19.17 16.68
C ASN A 255 6.17 18.74 16.48
N GLU A 256 5.33 18.94 17.49
CA GLU A 256 3.90 18.68 17.41
C GLU A 256 3.21 19.63 16.44
N LYS A 257 3.60 20.92 16.45
CA LYS A 257 3.15 21.91 15.46
C LYS A 257 3.43 21.45 14.04
N ILE A 258 4.65 21.00 13.75
CA ILE A 258 5.02 20.42 12.45
C ILE A 258 4.07 19.28 12.08
N GLY A 259 3.83 18.33 12.99
CA GLY A 259 2.93 17.19 12.75
C GLY A 259 1.50 17.63 12.42
N VAL A 260 0.97 18.63 13.12
CA VAL A 260 -0.38 19.15 12.89
C VAL A 260 -0.47 19.90 11.56
N LEU A 261 0.53 20.72 11.21
CA LEU A 261 0.59 21.39 9.91
C LEU A 261 0.60 20.39 8.76
N ILE A 262 1.33 19.26 8.91
CA ILE A 262 1.29 18.16 7.93
C ILE A 262 -0.12 17.60 7.78
N ASN A 263 -0.82 17.33 8.89
CA ASN A 263 -2.18 16.81 8.87
C ASN A 263 -3.19 17.76 8.21
N ILE A 264 -3.09 19.07 8.48
CA ILE A 264 -3.91 20.10 7.83
C ILE A 264 -3.60 20.18 6.33
N GLY A 265 -2.32 20.14 5.96
CA GLY A 265 -1.90 20.12 4.56
C GLY A 265 -2.46 18.92 3.79
N GLU A 266 -2.36 17.72 4.36
CA GLU A 266 -2.92 16.50 3.80
C GLU A 266 -4.45 16.53 3.71
N HIS A 267 -5.12 17.13 4.70
CA HIS A 267 -6.56 17.38 4.66
C HIS A 267 -6.96 18.20 3.41
N TYR A 268 -6.30 19.35 3.19
CA TYR A 268 -6.58 20.18 2.02
C TYR A 268 -6.20 19.52 0.71
N ARG A 269 -5.11 18.74 0.69
CA ARG A 269 -4.71 17.95 -0.48
C ARG A 269 -5.78 16.94 -0.87
N LYS A 270 -6.36 16.22 0.11
CA LYS A 270 -7.49 15.29 -0.13
C LYS A 270 -8.74 15.98 -0.67
N LYS A 271 -9.00 17.23 -0.27
CA LYS A 271 -10.08 18.07 -0.82
C LYS A 271 -9.75 18.67 -2.20
N GLY A 272 -8.54 18.46 -2.73
CA GLY A 272 -8.09 19.06 -3.99
C GLY A 272 -7.72 20.55 -3.88
N ASN A 273 -7.69 21.14 -2.68
CA ASN A 273 -7.24 22.51 -2.48
C ASN A 273 -5.71 22.55 -2.33
N LEU A 274 -5.01 22.49 -3.46
CA LEU A 274 -3.55 22.48 -3.49
C LEU A 274 -2.93 23.76 -2.92
N LYS A 275 -3.58 24.93 -3.07
CA LYS A 275 -3.06 26.20 -2.55
C LYS A 275 -2.93 26.17 -1.02
N SER A 276 -4.00 25.80 -0.32
CA SER A 276 -3.96 25.65 1.13
C SER A 276 -3.02 24.52 1.55
N ALA A 277 -3.01 23.41 0.82
CA ALA A 277 -2.12 22.30 1.14
C ALA A 277 -0.63 22.71 1.07
N PHE A 278 -0.21 23.42 0.02
CA PHE A 278 1.15 23.98 -0.07
C PHE A 278 1.45 24.94 1.06
N LYS A 279 0.51 25.84 1.41
CA LYS A 279 0.71 26.78 2.52
C LYS A 279 1.14 26.06 3.80
N TYR A 280 0.37 25.06 4.23
CA TYR A 280 0.63 24.38 5.51
C TYR A 280 1.85 23.44 5.47
N ILE A 281 2.07 22.72 4.35
CA ILE A 281 3.24 21.82 4.25
C ILE A 281 4.55 22.61 4.12
N LEU A 282 4.54 23.75 3.41
CA LEU A 282 5.72 24.62 3.35
C LEU A 282 5.99 25.28 4.70
N GLU A 283 4.96 25.74 5.41
CA GLU A 283 5.11 26.22 6.79
C GLU A 283 5.71 25.15 7.71
N ALA A 284 5.29 23.89 7.59
CA ALA A 284 5.90 22.77 8.33
C ALA A 284 7.38 22.55 7.93
N SER A 285 7.71 22.72 6.65
CA SER A 285 9.07 22.59 6.13
C SER A 285 10.00 23.70 6.62
N ASP A 286 9.49 24.91 6.79
CA ASP A 286 10.27 26.07 7.26
C ASP A 286 10.63 25.95 8.76
N LEU A 287 9.92 25.10 9.50
CA LEU A 287 10.18 24.82 10.91
C LEU A 287 11.20 23.69 11.15
N ILE A 288 11.73 23.06 10.10
CA ILE A 288 12.74 21.99 10.24
C ILE A 288 14.03 22.58 10.84
N SER A 289 14.51 21.96 11.90
CA SER A 289 15.82 22.21 12.51
C SER A 289 16.66 20.93 12.58
N GLU A 290 17.90 21.03 13.07
CA GLU A 290 18.75 19.87 13.32
C GLU A 290 18.08 18.87 14.26
N ASP A 291 17.44 19.38 15.33
CA ASP A 291 16.74 18.60 16.36
C ASP A 291 15.41 17.99 15.92
N THR A 292 14.87 18.39 14.75
CA THR A 292 13.62 17.81 14.25
C THR A 292 13.81 16.31 14.00
N PRO A 293 12.96 15.44 14.59
CA PRO A 293 13.04 14.00 14.40
C PRO A 293 13.02 13.60 12.91
N ASP A 294 13.85 12.62 12.55
CA ASP A 294 13.93 12.12 11.17
C ASP A 294 12.55 11.66 10.64
N LEU A 295 11.68 11.13 11.50
CA LEU A 295 10.32 10.77 11.13
C LEU A 295 9.47 11.97 10.64
N LEU A 296 9.61 13.14 11.27
CA LEU A 296 8.89 14.35 10.84
C LEU A 296 9.48 14.89 9.54
N LYS A 297 10.82 14.93 9.42
CA LYS A 297 11.52 15.30 8.18
C LYS A 297 11.08 14.42 7.00
N TYR A 298 11.02 13.09 7.21
CA TYR A 298 10.48 12.14 6.23
C TYR A 298 9.05 12.50 5.81
N SER A 299 8.18 12.77 6.79
CA SER A 299 6.75 13.03 6.55
C SER A 299 6.56 14.31 5.73
N ILE A 300 7.31 15.37 6.04
CA ILE A 300 7.30 16.63 5.27
C ILE A 300 7.73 16.36 3.82
N PHE A 301 8.88 15.71 3.62
CA PHE A 301 9.40 15.47 2.26
C PHE A 301 8.50 14.54 1.45
N ASN A 302 7.91 13.52 2.07
CA ASN A 302 6.91 12.68 1.41
C ASN A 302 5.66 13.48 1.01
N SER A 303 5.14 14.34 1.90
CA SER A 303 3.99 15.21 1.61
C SER A 303 4.29 16.25 0.54
N LEU A 304 5.48 16.87 0.54
CA LEU A 304 5.92 17.76 -0.54
C LEU A 304 6.01 17.01 -1.88
N GLY A 305 6.61 15.82 -1.90
CA GLY A 305 6.65 14.97 -3.09
C GLY A 305 5.24 14.66 -3.65
N ALA A 306 4.29 14.34 -2.77
CA ALA A 306 2.90 14.12 -3.14
C ALA A 306 2.19 15.39 -3.65
N LEU A 307 2.47 16.55 -3.05
CA LEU A 307 1.90 17.84 -3.47
C LEU A 307 2.42 18.31 -4.82
N TYR A 308 3.74 18.29 -5.02
CA TYR A 308 4.33 18.61 -6.31
C TYR A 308 3.85 17.64 -7.40
N ARG A 309 3.55 16.39 -7.05
CA ARG A 309 2.98 15.40 -7.99
C ARG A 309 1.56 15.80 -8.39
N ALA A 310 0.74 16.20 -7.42
CA ALA A 310 -0.61 16.69 -7.69
C ALA A 310 -0.61 18.02 -8.48
N ASN A 311 0.43 18.83 -8.31
CA ASN A 311 0.63 20.10 -9.04
C ASN A 311 1.25 19.92 -10.45
N GLY A 312 1.81 18.75 -10.76
CA GLY A 312 2.48 18.47 -12.03
C GLY A 312 3.94 18.95 -12.12
N ASP A 313 4.56 19.37 -11.01
CA ASP A 313 5.96 19.82 -10.96
C ASP A 313 6.91 18.63 -10.77
N ILE A 314 7.16 17.93 -11.88
CA ILE A 314 7.94 16.69 -11.90
C ILE A 314 9.37 16.81 -11.33
N PRO A 315 10.14 17.88 -11.58
CA PRO A 315 11.46 18.06 -10.98
C PRO A 315 11.43 18.02 -9.44
N ASN A 316 10.51 18.77 -8.82
CA ASN A 316 10.40 18.82 -7.36
C ASN A 316 9.86 17.50 -6.78
N VAL A 317 8.99 16.79 -7.48
CA VAL A 317 8.52 15.44 -7.06
C VAL A 317 9.69 14.50 -6.81
N THR A 318 10.61 14.41 -7.78
CA THR A 318 11.74 13.47 -7.69
C THR A 318 12.72 13.91 -6.60
N LYS A 319 12.93 15.23 -6.44
CA LYS A 319 13.77 15.80 -5.39
C LYS A 319 13.27 15.39 -4.00
N TYR A 320 12.02 15.71 -3.68
CA TYR A 320 11.48 15.49 -2.33
C TYR A 320 11.26 14.01 -2.01
N PHE A 321 10.85 13.18 -2.97
CA PHE A 321 10.81 11.74 -2.72
C PHE A 321 12.20 11.13 -2.51
N LYS A 322 13.26 11.60 -3.19
CA LYS A 322 14.63 11.15 -2.90
C LYS A 322 15.12 11.59 -1.52
N MET A 323 14.79 12.80 -1.08
CA MET A 323 15.10 13.25 0.29
C MET A 323 14.37 12.40 1.33
N ALA A 324 13.08 12.07 1.10
CA ALA A 324 12.35 11.15 1.98
C ALA A 324 12.96 9.74 1.98
N LEU A 325 13.41 9.24 0.82
CA LEU A 325 14.09 7.95 0.72
C LEU A 325 15.38 7.92 1.55
N GLU A 326 16.22 8.94 1.44
CA GLU A 326 17.48 9.04 2.19
C GLU A 326 17.24 8.97 3.70
N ILE A 327 16.20 9.66 4.19
CA ILE A 327 15.81 9.59 5.60
C ILE A 327 15.32 8.20 5.97
N ALA A 328 14.45 7.57 5.16
CA ALA A 328 13.99 6.21 5.42
C ALA A 328 15.16 5.22 5.49
N GLU A 329 16.15 5.37 4.62
CA GLU A 329 17.38 4.56 4.63
C GLU A 329 18.24 4.81 5.86
N LYS A 330 18.42 6.08 6.26
CA LYS A 330 19.14 6.45 7.49
C LYS A 330 18.49 5.86 8.74
N MET A 331 17.16 5.82 8.80
CA MET A 331 16.41 5.23 9.92
C MET A 331 16.41 3.69 9.89
N GLY A 332 16.83 3.06 8.78
CA GLY A 332 16.64 1.62 8.56
C GLY A 332 15.17 1.20 8.43
N ASP A 333 14.28 2.12 8.08
CA ASP A 333 12.84 1.91 8.03
C ASP A 333 12.41 1.35 6.67
N LEU A 334 12.31 0.02 6.62
CA LEU A 334 11.94 -0.70 5.40
C LEU A 334 10.52 -0.37 4.91
N PHE A 335 9.56 -0.15 5.82
CA PHE A 335 8.19 0.18 5.45
C PHE A 335 8.14 1.52 4.69
N ARG A 336 8.74 2.57 5.27
CA ARG A 336 8.82 3.89 4.63
C ARG A 336 9.64 3.86 3.34
N LYS A 337 10.70 3.07 3.29
CA LYS A 337 11.50 2.86 2.09
C LYS A 337 10.66 2.27 0.94
N SER A 338 9.86 1.23 1.22
CA SER A 338 8.96 0.62 0.24
C SER A 338 7.92 1.62 -0.28
N LEU A 339 7.30 2.39 0.60
CA LEU A 339 6.33 3.41 0.24
C LEU A 339 6.92 4.46 -0.73
N ILE A 340 8.13 4.94 -0.46
CA ILE A 340 8.82 5.89 -1.35
C ILE A 340 9.22 5.25 -2.68
N TYR A 341 9.64 3.99 -2.70
CA TYR A 341 9.88 3.27 -3.95
C TYR A 341 8.62 3.14 -4.80
N ASN A 342 7.46 2.79 -4.21
CA ASN A 342 6.20 2.77 -4.94
C ASN A 342 5.82 4.16 -5.48
N ASN A 343 6.01 5.22 -4.69
CA ASN A 343 5.78 6.59 -5.13
C ASN A 343 6.67 6.98 -6.31
N LEU A 344 7.97 6.70 -6.23
CA LEU A 344 8.91 6.92 -7.34
C LEU A 344 8.55 6.09 -8.56
N ALA A 345 8.12 4.84 -8.39
CA ALA A 345 7.66 4.00 -9.48
C ALA A 345 6.47 4.64 -10.21
N GLY A 346 5.48 5.13 -9.47
CA GLY A 346 4.33 5.85 -10.04
C GLY A 346 4.72 7.12 -10.80
N VAL A 347 5.76 7.83 -10.35
CA VAL A 347 6.27 9.06 -11.01
C VAL A 347 6.98 8.72 -12.32
N TYR A 348 7.87 7.74 -12.32
CA TYR A 348 8.52 7.30 -13.56
C TYR A 348 7.52 6.69 -14.54
N PHE A 349 6.53 5.96 -14.03
CA PHE A 349 5.45 5.42 -14.85
C PHE A 349 4.64 6.53 -15.52
N SER A 350 4.27 7.60 -14.82
CA SER A 350 3.56 8.73 -15.43
C SER A 350 4.39 9.51 -16.45
N GLN A 351 5.72 9.43 -16.38
CA GLN A 351 6.64 9.97 -17.40
C GLN A 351 6.82 9.04 -18.60
N GLY A 352 6.20 7.86 -18.61
CA GLY A 352 6.41 6.83 -19.63
C GLY A 352 7.76 6.10 -19.53
N ARG A 353 8.51 6.32 -18.43
CA ARG A 353 9.81 5.67 -18.19
C ARG A 353 9.59 4.32 -17.52
N LEU A 354 9.32 3.31 -18.33
CA LEU A 354 8.89 1.99 -17.86
C LEU A 354 9.98 1.24 -17.08
N ASP A 355 11.25 1.27 -17.52
CA ASP A 355 12.34 0.55 -16.84
C ASP A 355 12.62 1.03 -15.42
N PRO A 356 12.82 2.35 -15.15
CA PRO A 356 13.00 2.81 -13.77
C PRO A 356 11.73 2.59 -12.95
N ALA A 357 10.53 2.74 -13.53
CA ALA A 357 9.29 2.45 -12.83
C ALA A 357 9.22 0.99 -12.36
N LEU A 358 9.56 0.04 -13.25
CA LEU A 358 9.59 -1.38 -12.94
C LEU A 358 10.63 -1.71 -11.88
N LYS A 359 11.83 -1.10 -11.96
CA LYS A 359 12.89 -1.27 -10.96
C LYS A 359 12.39 -0.88 -9.56
N TYR A 360 11.88 0.34 -9.40
CA TYR A 360 11.40 0.80 -8.10
C TYR A 360 10.21 -0.01 -7.57
N ALA A 361 9.22 -0.31 -8.40
CA ALA A 361 8.07 -1.11 -7.97
C ALA A 361 8.47 -2.55 -7.58
N SER A 362 9.46 -3.14 -8.26
CA SER A 362 9.96 -4.48 -7.93
C SER A 362 10.77 -4.49 -6.64
N GLU A 363 11.57 -3.46 -6.37
CA GLU A 363 12.28 -3.34 -5.10
C GLU A 363 11.32 -3.09 -3.93
N ALA A 364 10.27 -2.28 -4.13
CA ALA A 364 9.20 -2.09 -3.14
C ALA A 364 8.51 -3.44 -2.83
N LEU A 365 8.11 -4.19 -3.86
CA LEU A 365 7.49 -5.50 -3.70
C LEU A 365 8.37 -6.48 -2.91
N LYS A 366 9.69 -6.52 -3.17
CA LYS A 366 10.61 -7.38 -2.41
C LYS A 366 10.65 -7.03 -0.92
N ILE A 367 10.60 -5.73 -0.62
CA ILE A 367 10.57 -5.25 0.77
C ILE A 367 9.24 -5.67 1.42
N ASP A 368 8.12 -5.49 0.76
CA ASP A 368 6.82 -5.86 1.34
C ASP A 368 6.68 -7.38 1.51
N GLU A 369 7.24 -8.17 0.59
CA GLU A 369 7.35 -9.63 0.72
C GLU A 369 8.17 -10.03 1.95
N LEU A 370 9.25 -9.31 2.25
CA LEU A 370 10.07 -9.50 3.46
C LEU A 370 9.31 -9.11 4.74
N LEU A 371 8.54 -8.03 4.68
CA LEU A 371 7.74 -7.53 5.82
C LEU A 371 6.45 -8.34 6.03
N GLY A 372 6.00 -9.08 5.03
CA GLY A 372 4.68 -9.72 5.03
C GLY A 372 3.53 -8.72 4.91
N ASP A 373 3.78 -7.51 4.39
CA ASP A 373 2.75 -6.47 4.23
C ASP A 373 1.90 -6.75 2.99
N LEU A 374 0.83 -7.51 3.18
CA LEU A 374 -0.06 -7.91 2.09
C LEU A 374 -0.75 -6.72 1.40
N ASP A 375 -0.95 -5.58 2.07
CA ASP A 375 -1.64 -4.41 1.48
C ASP A 375 -0.73 -3.69 0.49
N ASP A 376 0.50 -3.40 0.91
CA ASP A 376 1.49 -2.76 0.04
C ASP A 376 1.98 -3.71 -1.05
N MET A 377 2.10 -5.02 -0.77
CA MET A 377 2.33 -6.04 -1.80
C MET A 377 1.28 -5.97 -2.91
N ALA A 378 -0.01 -5.93 -2.56
CA ALA A 378 -1.09 -5.88 -3.56
C ALA A 378 -1.03 -4.58 -4.40
N SER A 379 -0.70 -3.46 -3.76
CA SER A 379 -0.53 -2.17 -4.43
C SER A 379 0.64 -2.18 -5.41
N ASN A 380 1.80 -2.70 -5.00
CA ASN A 380 3.00 -2.80 -5.84
C ASN A 380 2.83 -3.79 -6.99
N LEU A 381 2.21 -4.94 -6.76
CA LEU A 381 1.84 -5.89 -7.81
C LEU A 381 0.92 -5.24 -8.85
N ASN A 382 -0.06 -4.42 -8.42
CA ASN A 382 -0.91 -3.68 -9.33
C ASN A 382 -0.13 -2.63 -10.15
N THR A 383 0.84 -1.94 -9.55
CA THR A 383 1.74 -1.02 -10.27
C THR A 383 2.57 -1.76 -11.34
N ILE A 384 3.22 -2.87 -10.98
CA ILE A 384 4.01 -3.70 -11.89
C ILE A 384 3.14 -4.22 -13.04
N GLY A 385 1.95 -4.73 -12.73
CA GLY A 385 1.00 -5.19 -13.72
C GLY A 385 0.61 -4.10 -14.73
N ASN A 386 0.38 -2.88 -14.25
CA ASN A 386 0.10 -1.73 -15.11
C ASN A 386 1.31 -1.30 -15.97
N ILE A 387 2.53 -1.42 -15.46
CA ILE A 387 3.76 -1.18 -16.24
C ILE A 387 3.85 -2.18 -17.40
N TYR A 388 3.69 -3.48 -17.13
CA TYR A 388 3.69 -4.50 -18.19
C TYR A 388 2.54 -4.35 -19.18
N LYS A 389 1.35 -3.90 -18.72
CA LYS A 389 0.22 -3.59 -19.61
C LYS A 389 0.57 -2.51 -20.63
N ILE A 390 1.19 -1.41 -20.17
CA ILE A 390 1.63 -0.34 -21.07
C ILE A 390 2.75 -0.80 -22.00
N ALA A 391 3.63 -1.69 -21.53
CA ALA A 391 4.66 -2.32 -22.35
C ALA A 391 4.11 -3.36 -23.36
N GLY A 392 2.79 -3.60 -23.41
CA GLY A 392 2.17 -4.59 -24.30
C GLY A 392 2.39 -6.05 -23.86
N GLN A 393 3.04 -6.30 -22.73
CA GLN A 393 3.32 -7.64 -22.21
C GLN A 393 2.13 -8.17 -21.39
N TYR A 394 0.99 -8.36 -22.06
CA TYR A 394 -0.30 -8.65 -21.42
C TYR A 394 -0.32 -9.92 -20.55
N SER A 395 0.40 -10.98 -20.93
CA SER A 395 0.47 -12.22 -20.13
C SER A 395 1.15 -11.98 -18.78
N LYS A 396 2.29 -11.27 -18.75
CA LYS A 396 2.95 -10.89 -17.50
C LYS A 396 2.07 -9.94 -16.69
N ALA A 397 1.46 -8.95 -17.35
CA ALA A 397 0.57 -8.00 -16.70
C ALA A 397 -0.59 -8.69 -15.96
N LEU A 398 -1.25 -9.68 -16.60
CA LEU A 398 -2.31 -10.47 -15.98
C LEU A 398 -1.81 -11.24 -14.75
N ASN A 399 -0.66 -11.91 -14.84
CA ASN A 399 -0.12 -12.66 -13.69
C ASN A 399 0.07 -11.77 -12.44
N TYR A 400 0.65 -10.58 -12.60
CA TYR A 400 0.83 -9.63 -11.50
C TYR A 400 -0.50 -9.06 -10.99
N LEU A 401 -1.42 -8.70 -11.89
CA LEU A 401 -2.71 -8.13 -11.52
C LEU A 401 -3.64 -9.14 -10.84
N GLU A 402 -3.64 -10.40 -11.28
CA GLU A 402 -4.41 -11.48 -10.65
C GLU A 402 -3.88 -11.77 -9.24
N ARG A 403 -2.56 -11.77 -9.04
CA ARG A 403 -1.96 -11.83 -7.69
C ARG A 403 -2.41 -10.67 -6.82
N ALA A 404 -2.36 -9.43 -7.34
CA ALA A 404 -2.84 -8.24 -6.63
C ALA A 404 -4.31 -8.35 -6.24
N TYR A 405 -5.16 -8.78 -7.18
CA TYR A 405 -6.59 -8.97 -6.98
C TYR A 405 -6.87 -10.01 -5.88
N ASN A 406 -6.23 -11.19 -5.95
CA ASN A 406 -6.44 -12.28 -4.99
C ASN A 406 -5.97 -11.91 -3.58
N ILE A 407 -4.84 -11.21 -3.46
CA ILE A 407 -4.37 -10.72 -2.16
C ILE A 407 -5.37 -9.70 -1.61
N ALA A 408 -5.75 -8.69 -2.39
CA ALA A 408 -6.70 -7.65 -1.98
C ALA A 408 -8.06 -8.23 -1.55
N GLU A 409 -8.53 -9.29 -2.21
CA GLU A 409 -9.72 -10.04 -1.80
C GLU A 409 -9.52 -10.72 -0.44
N LYS A 410 -8.41 -11.44 -0.25
CA LYS A 410 -8.08 -12.13 1.00
C LYS A 410 -8.02 -11.19 2.20
N ILE A 411 -7.43 -10.00 2.04
CA ILE A 411 -7.32 -8.99 3.11
C ILE A 411 -8.46 -7.97 3.11
N LYS A 412 -9.52 -8.19 2.30
CA LYS A 412 -10.72 -7.34 2.20
C LYS A 412 -10.42 -5.86 1.87
N LYS A 413 -9.35 -5.60 1.10
CA LYS A 413 -8.99 -4.25 0.63
C LYS A 413 -9.69 -3.94 -0.69
N SER A 414 -10.98 -3.60 -0.59
CA SER A 414 -11.87 -3.31 -1.73
C SER A 414 -11.31 -2.30 -2.72
N LYS A 415 -10.63 -1.25 -2.26
CA LYS A 415 -10.05 -0.22 -3.13
C LYS A 415 -9.02 -0.80 -4.10
N VAL A 416 -8.04 -1.54 -3.58
CA VAL A 416 -6.99 -2.19 -4.40
C VAL A 416 -7.62 -3.24 -5.33
N LYS A 417 -8.58 -4.02 -4.83
CA LYS A 417 -9.33 -5.00 -5.64
C LYS A 417 -9.99 -4.35 -6.86
N SER A 418 -10.67 -3.21 -6.68
CA SER A 418 -11.31 -2.47 -7.79
C SER A 418 -10.32 -1.93 -8.83
N LEU A 419 -9.13 -1.50 -8.39
CA LEU A 419 -8.08 -1.00 -9.28
C LEU A 419 -7.48 -2.14 -10.13
N ALA A 420 -7.23 -3.29 -9.50
CA ALA A 420 -6.77 -4.49 -10.18
C ALA A 420 -7.80 -4.99 -11.19
N ALA A 421 -9.08 -5.12 -10.80
CA ALA A 421 -10.17 -5.53 -11.68
C ALA A 421 -10.30 -4.59 -12.90
N ASN A 422 -10.26 -3.28 -12.70
CA ASN A 422 -10.27 -2.31 -13.81
C ASN A 422 -9.06 -2.47 -14.75
N SER A 423 -7.88 -2.76 -14.19
CA SER A 423 -6.65 -2.96 -14.98
C SER A 423 -6.69 -4.26 -15.78
N ILE A 424 -7.22 -5.34 -15.20
CA ILE A 424 -7.47 -6.63 -15.87
C ILE A 424 -8.49 -6.44 -16.99
N GLY A 425 -9.59 -5.71 -16.72
CA GLY A 425 -10.60 -5.37 -17.73
C GLY A 425 -10.00 -4.65 -18.94
N ALA A 426 -9.07 -3.72 -18.72
CA ALA A 426 -8.36 -3.03 -19.81
C ALA A 426 -7.49 -3.96 -20.66
N ILE A 427 -6.85 -4.96 -20.05
CA ILE A 427 -6.10 -5.97 -20.80
C ILE A 427 -7.05 -6.85 -21.62
N TYR A 428 -8.15 -7.32 -21.03
CA TYR A 428 -9.14 -8.11 -21.78
C TYR A 428 -9.76 -7.33 -22.93
N PHE A 429 -10.00 -6.02 -22.76
CA PHE A 429 -10.45 -5.15 -23.84
C PHE A 429 -9.43 -5.07 -24.97
N ALA A 430 -8.15 -4.83 -24.65
CA ALA A 430 -7.07 -4.79 -25.64
C ALA A 430 -6.88 -6.12 -26.40
N LEU A 431 -7.17 -7.25 -25.74
CA LEU A 431 -7.17 -8.59 -26.33
C LEU A 431 -8.46 -8.94 -27.10
N GLY A 432 -9.43 -8.03 -27.19
CA GLY A 432 -10.73 -8.27 -27.85
C GLY A 432 -11.68 -9.19 -27.07
N LYS A 433 -11.35 -9.57 -25.83
CA LYS A 433 -12.18 -10.42 -24.98
C LYS A 433 -13.26 -9.60 -24.25
N LEU A 434 -14.21 -9.08 -25.03
CA LEU A 434 -15.18 -8.08 -24.58
C LEU A 434 -16.04 -8.53 -23.38
N ASP A 435 -16.45 -9.80 -23.33
CA ASP A 435 -17.27 -10.33 -22.21
C ASP A 435 -16.50 -10.40 -20.88
N LEU A 436 -15.22 -10.77 -20.94
CA LEU A 436 -14.34 -10.79 -19.77
C LEU A 436 -14.06 -9.36 -19.30
N ALA A 437 -13.81 -8.44 -20.24
CA ALA A 437 -13.60 -7.03 -19.92
C ALA A 437 -14.83 -6.40 -19.25
N LEU A 438 -16.03 -6.65 -19.79
CA LEU A 438 -17.29 -6.15 -19.22
C LEU A 438 -17.50 -6.63 -17.78
N ARG A 439 -17.26 -7.93 -17.52
CA ARG A 439 -17.37 -8.50 -16.16
C ARG A 439 -16.45 -7.78 -15.18
N MET A 440 -15.18 -7.60 -15.54
CA MET A 440 -14.20 -6.95 -14.67
C MET A 440 -14.50 -5.46 -14.45
N TYR A 441 -14.96 -4.74 -15.47
CA TYR A 441 -15.36 -3.34 -15.32
C TYR A 441 -16.63 -3.16 -14.47
N ASN A 442 -17.62 -4.05 -14.61
CA ASN A 442 -18.81 -4.05 -13.77
C ASN A 442 -18.48 -4.37 -12.31
N GLU A 443 -17.60 -5.35 -12.06
CA GLU A 443 -17.14 -5.62 -10.70
C GLU A 443 -16.42 -4.41 -10.08
N ALA A 444 -15.52 -3.78 -10.83
CA ALA A 444 -14.85 -2.56 -10.38
C ALA A 444 -15.86 -1.43 -10.08
N TYR A 445 -16.88 -1.25 -10.93
CA TYR A 445 -17.96 -0.28 -10.72
C TYR A 445 -18.73 -0.54 -9.43
N GLU A 446 -19.20 -1.77 -9.21
CA GLU A 446 -19.98 -2.13 -8.01
C GLU A 446 -19.17 -1.98 -6.73
N ILE A 447 -17.87 -2.30 -6.75
CA ILE A 447 -16.99 -2.06 -5.61
C ILE A 447 -16.84 -0.55 -5.35
N ARG A 448 -16.59 0.25 -6.39
CA ARG A 448 -16.45 1.71 -6.27
C ARG A 448 -17.75 2.40 -5.83
N LYS A 449 -18.90 1.85 -6.20
CA LYS A 449 -20.21 2.28 -5.72
C LYS A 449 -20.34 2.08 -4.21
N LYS A 450 -19.96 0.90 -3.70
CA LYS A 450 -19.94 0.59 -2.25
C LYS A 450 -18.93 1.43 -1.47
N LEU A 451 -17.82 1.81 -2.11
CA LEU A 451 -16.79 2.67 -1.53
C LEU A 451 -17.11 4.17 -1.63
N GLU A 452 -18.24 4.54 -2.25
CA GLU A 452 -18.58 5.93 -2.58
C GLU A 452 -17.46 6.66 -3.38
N ASP A 453 -16.66 5.91 -4.13
CA ASP A 453 -15.63 6.44 -5.03
C ASP A 453 -16.29 6.93 -6.32
N VAL A 454 -16.86 8.14 -6.25
CA VAL A 454 -17.63 8.75 -7.34
C VAL A 454 -16.77 8.98 -8.59
N SER A 455 -15.50 9.36 -8.44
CA SER A 455 -14.55 9.50 -9.55
C SER A 455 -14.25 8.15 -10.22
N GLY A 456 -14.03 7.12 -9.41
CA GLY A 456 -13.87 5.76 -9.88
C GLY A 456 -15.10 5.24 -10.64
N GLN A 457 -16.31 5.56 -10.17
CA GLN A 457 -17.57 5.18 -10.83
C GLN A 457 -17.63 5.75 -12.26
N ALA A 458 -17.33 7.04 -12.44
CA ALA A 458 -17.25 7.66 -13.75
C ALA A 458 -16.24 6.95 -14.66
N THR A 459 -15.07 6.60 -14.12
CA THR A 459 -14.03 5.86 -14.87
C THR A 459 -14.52 4.49 -15.33
N SER A 460 -15.19 3.73 -14.46
CA SER A 460 -15.75 2.42 -14.84
C SER A 460 -16.82 2.56 -15.92
N LEU A 461 -17.75 3.51 -15.78
CA LEU A 461 -18.82 3.75 -16.75
C LEU A 461 -18.27 4.11 -18.14
N ASN A 462 -17.26 4.98 -18.21
CA ASN A 462 -16.58 5.27 -19.47
C ASN A 462 -15.98 4.00 -20.10
N ASN A 463 -15.33 3.15 -19.30
CA ASN A 463 -14.76 1.90 -19.81
C ASN A 463 -15.83 0.90 -20.26
N ILE A 464 -16.96 0.82 -19.57
CA ILE A 464 -18.13 0.02 -19.97
C ILE A 464 -18.72 0.56 -21.29
N GLY A 465 -18.80 1.89 -21.45
CA GLY A 465 -19.21 2.53 -22.70
C GLY A 465 -18.33 2.14 -23.89
N LEU A 466 -17.01 2.03 -23.69
CA LEU A 466 -16.08 1.55 -24.73
C LEU A 466 -16.38 0.10 -25.14
N ILE A 467 -16.81 -0.76 -24.21
CA ILE A 467 -17.23 -2.14 -24.53
C ILE A 467 -18.46 -2.14 -25.43
N TYR A 468 -19.51 -1.42 -25.05
CA TYR A 468 -20.75 -1.36 -25.84
C TYR A 468 -20.52 -0.73 -27.22
N ARG A 469 -19.65 0.28 -27.31
CA ARG A 469 -19.20 0.84 -28.59
C ARG A 469 -18.52 -0.22 -29.46
N ALA A 470 -17.61 -1.02 -28.90
CA ALA A 470 -16.93 -2.09 -29.64
C ALA A 470 -17.91 -3.19 -30.12
N ARG A 471 -18.99 -3.42 -29.37
CA ARG A 471 -20.11 -4.29 -29.76
C ARG A 471 -21.10 -3.65 -30.75
N ARG A 472 -20.89 -2.38 -31.11
CA ARG A 472 -21.82 -1.57 -31.94
C ARG A 472 -23.18 -1.32 -31.31
N ASP A 473 -23.32 -1.52 -30.00
CA ASP A 473 -24.46 -1.06 -29.22
C ASP A 473 -24.27 0.41 -28.86
N TYR A 474 -24.47 1.26 -29.86
CA TYR A 474 -24.21 2.70 -29.75
C TYR A 474 -25.16 3.40 -28.77
N LYS A 475 -26.37 2.86 -28.57
CA LYS A 475 -27.35 3.41 -27.64
C LYS A 475 -26.85 3.27 -26.20
N THR A 476 -26.55 2.04 -25.78
CA THR A 476 -26.06 1.79 -24.41
C THR A 476 -24.68 2.41 -24.19
N ALA A 477 -23.81 2.43 -25.21
CA ALA A 477 -22.54 3.14 -25.11
C ALA A 477 -22.71 4.64 -24.81
N ASN A 478 -23.63 5.31 -25.52
CA ASN A 478 -23.92 6.73 -25.31
C ASN A 478 -24.50 6.98 -23.91
N GLU A 479 -25.40 6.12 -23.42
CA GLU A 479 -25.93 6.19 -22.05
C GLU A 479 -24.80 6.12 -21.00
N MET A 480 -23.89 5.15 -21.12
CA MET A 480 -22.76 4.98 -20.20
C MET A 480 -21.79 6.16 -20.23
N PHE A 481 -21.47 6.68 -21.43
CA PHE A 481 -20.63 7.87 -21.56
C PHE A 481 -21.30 9.12 -20.96
N ASN A 482 -22.61 9.30 -21.16
CA ASN A 482 -23.35 10.41 -20.58
C ASN A 482 -23.31 10.38 -19.05
N GLN A 483 -23.63 9.23 -18.44
CA GLN A 483 -23.55 9.07 -16.98
C GLN A 483 -22.13 9.35 -16.46
N SER A 484 -21.09 8.88 -17.17
CA SER A 484 -19.71 9.18 -16.81
C SER A 484 -19.39 10.68 -16.87
N ILE A 485 -19.91 11.41 -17.86
CA ILE A 485 -19.69 12.85 -18.03
C ILE A 485 -20.43 13.62 -16.93
N GLU A 486 -21.70 13.32 -16.71
CA GLU A 486 -22.55 13.96 -15.69
C GLU A 486 -21.93 13.83 -14.30
N ILE A 487 -21.42 12.64 -13.96
CA ILE A 487 -20.73 12.41 -12.69
C ILE A 487 -19.48 13.30 -12.58
N ALA A 488 -18.63 13.30 -13.62
CA ALA A 488 -17.39 14.07 -13.63
C ALA A 488 -17.64 15.59 -13.54
N GLU A 489 -18.64 16.10 -14.25
CA GLU A 489 -19.06 17.51 -14.19
C GLU A 489 -19.60 17.88 -12.81
N ARG A 490 -20.45 17.03 -12.22
CA ARG A 490 -21.03 17.24 -10.88
C ARG A 490 -19.97 17.35 -9.79
N ILE A 491 -18.89 16.57 -9.88
CA ILE A 491 -17.79 16.62 -8.90
C ILE A 491 -16.68 17.62 -9.29
N GLY A 492 -16.84 18.34 -10.40
CA GLY A 492 -15.84 19.29 -10.90
C GLY A 492 -14.53 18.66 -11.39
N GLU A 493 -14.52 17.35 -11.68
CA GLU A 493 -13.34 16.63 -12.16
C GLU A 493 -13.12 16.95 -13.65
N LYS A 494 -12.15 17.82 -13.92
CA LYS A 494 -11.72 18.12 -15.30
C LYS A 494 -10.79 17.04 -15.86
N THR A 495 -10.05 16.36 -14.99
CA THR A 495 -9.14 15.27 -15.37
C THR A 495 -9.91 14.20 -16.15
N HIS A 496 -9.42 13.80 -17.32
CA HIS A 496 -10.07 12.86 -18.24
C HIS A 496 -11.44 13.27 -18.80
N LEU A 497 -12.00 14.43 -18.45
CA LEU A 497 -13.29 14.88 -18.97
C LEU A 497 -13.26 15.07 -20.49
N GLY A 498 -12.16 15.59 -21.03
CA GLY A 498 -11.95 15.70 -22.49
C GLY A 498 -11.98 14.34 -23.17
N VAL A 499 -11.33 13.33 -22.59
CA VAL A 499 -11.37 11.93 -23.07
C VAL A 499 -12.80 11.37 -23.05
N ARG A 500 -13.58 11.61 -21.99
CA ARG A 500 -14.98 11.14 -21.91
C ARG A 500 -15.85 11.76 -23.02
N TYR A 501 -15.72 13.07 -23.24
CA TYR A 501 -16.39 13.75 -24.36
C TYR A 501 -15.96 13.22 -25.73
N SER A 502 -14.67 12.96 -25.90
CA SER A 502 -14.09 12.38 -27.11
C SER A 502 -14.63 10.96 -27.38
N ASN A 503 -14.72 10.12 -26.35
CA ASN A 503 -15.28 8.78 -26.46
C ASN A 503 -16.76 8.83 -26.85
N ARG A 504 -17.54 9.75 -26.28
CA ARG A 504 -18.93 9.96 -26.71
C ARG A 504 -19.02 10.46 -28.15
N ALA A 505 -18.17 11.42 -28.54
CA ALA A 505 -18.12 11.95 -29.91
C ALA A 505 -17.83 10.84 -30.94
N SER A 506 -17.01 9.86 -30.57
CA SER A 506 -16.70 8.69 -31.40
C SER A 506 -17.90 7.77 -31.68
N ILE A 507 -19.01 7.92 -30.94
CA ILE A 507 -20.29 7.27 -31.27
C ILE A 507 -20.92 7.94 -32.48
N PHE A 508 -20.99 9.28 -32.47
CA PHE A 508 -21.55 10.04 -33.59
C PHE A 508 -20.72 9.85 -34.86
N GLU A 509 -19.39 9.77 -34.74
CA GLU A 509 -18.51 9.39 -35.84
C GLU A 509 -18.87 8.01 -36.40
N ALA A 510 -19.04 7.00 -35.53
CA ALA A 510 -19.39 5.64 -35.95
C ALA A 510 -20.78 5.55 -36.61
N THR A 511 -21.71 6.42 -36.22
CA THR A 511 -23.04 6.55 -36.83
C THR A 511 -23.09 7.55 -37.99
N LYS A 512 -21.94 8.11 -38.41
CA LYS A 512 -21.79 9.10 -39.48
C LYS A 512 -22.52 10.43 -39.26
N ASP A 513 -22.84 10.77 -38.00
CA ASP A 513 -23.30 12.10 -37.61
C ASP A 513 -22.08 13.00 -37.36
N PHE A 514 -21.40 13.34 -38.46
CA PHE A 514 -20.09 14.00 -38.43
C PHE A 514 -20.13 15.39 -37.79
N GLU A 515 -21.24 16.13 -37.91
CA GLU A 515 -21.38 17.44 -37.27
C GLU A 515 -21.45 17.33 -35.74
N LYS A 516 -22.23 16.37 -35.19
CA LYS A 516 -22.23 16.12 -33.73
C LYS A 516 -20.90 15.57 -33.24
N ALA A 517 -20.23 14.74 -34.04
CA ALA A 517 -18.88 14.27 -33.72
C ALA A 517 -17.90 15.44 -33.62
N LEU A 518 -17.95 16.36 -34.59
CA LEU A 518 -17.11 17.56 -34.63
C LEU A 518 -17.38 18.48 -33.43
N GLU A 519 -18.64 18.69 -33.05
CA GLU A 519 -19.01 19.45 -31.85
C GLU A 519 -18.43 18.81 -30.58
N GLY A 520 -18.60 17.50 -30.42
CA GLY A 520 -18.09 16.75 -29.27
C GLY A 520 -16.56 16.80 -29.16
N TYR A 521 -15.84 16.61 -30.28
CA TYR A 521 -14.38 16.71 -30.29
C TYR A 521 -13.88 18.15 -30.05
N LYS A 522 -14.59 19.19 -30.53
CA LYS A 522 -14.26 20.59 -30.21
C LYS A 522 -14.45 20.88 -28.72
N LYS A 523 -15.51 20.35 -28.09
CA LYS A 523 -15.71 20.46 -26.64
C LYS A 523 -14.60 19.76 -25.88
N ALA A 524 -14.22 18.54 -26.29
CA ALA A 524 -13.07 17.84 -25.73
C ALA A 524 -11.77 18.66 -25.88
N LEU A 525 -11.50 19.23 -27.06
CA LEU A 525 -10.32 20.07 -27.30
C LEU A 525 -10.27 21.30 -26.37
N ALA A 526 -11.40 21.97 -26.16
CA ALA A 526 -11.47 23.11 -25.24
C ALA A 526 -11.13 22.71 -23.79
N ILE A 527 -11.62 21.55 -23.36
CA ILE A 527 -11.33 21.00 -22.02
C ILE A 527 -9.84 20.65 -21.88
N GLU A 528 -9.24 19.98 -22.87
CA GLU A 528 -7.80 19.64 -22.83
C GLU A 528 -6.92 20.90 -22.82
N LYS A 529 -7.28 21.94 -23.59
CA LYS A 529 -6.59 23.25 -23.56
C LYS A 529 -6.68 23.91 -22.20
N SER A 530 -7.86 23.90 -21.56
CA SER A 530 -8.05 24.49 -20.23
C SER A 530 -7.21 23.80 -19.14
N GLN A 531 -6.82 22.55 -19.37
CA GLN A 531 -5.96 21.76 -18.50
C GLN A 531 -4.48 21.80 -18.90
N GLN A 532 -4.13 22.55 -19.95
CA GLN A 532 -2.79 22.59 -20.52
C GLN A 532 -2.24 21.20 -20.91
N ASN A 533 -3.14 20.25 -21.20
CA ASN A 533 -2.77 18.90 -21.60
C ASN A 533 -2.43 18.86 -23.10
N LEU A 534 -1.20 19.23 -23.45
CA LEU A 534 -0.75 19.29 -24.84
C LEU A 534 -0.93 17.96 -25.60
N HIS A 535 -0.70 16.82 -24.94
CA HIS A 535 -0.92 15.50 -25.54
C HIS A 535 -2.41 15.26 -25.87
N GLY A 536 -3.31 15.62 -24.94
CA GLY A 536 -4.76 15.61 -25.14
C GLY A 536 -5.18 16.54 -26.28
N VAL A 537 -4.64 17.75 -26.33
CA VAL A 537 -4.87 18.74 -27.41
C VAL A 537 -4.50 18.15 -28.77
N ALA A 538 -3.30 17.59 -28.90
CA ALA A 538 -2.86 16.97 -30.15
C ALA A 538 -3.79 15.81 -30.56
N THR A 539 -4.21 14.98 -29.61
CA THR A 539 -5.14 13.88 -29.87
C THR A 539 -6.49 14.40 -30.40
N GLN A 540 -7.07 15.43 -29.77
CA GLN A 540 -8.35 15.98 -30.25
C GLN A 540 -8.21 16.70 -31.60
N LEU A 541 -7.08 17.35 -31.88
CA LEU A 541 -6.79 17.90 -33.21
C LEU A 541 -6.76 16.81 -34.27
N MET A 542 -6.22 15.62 -33.96
CA MET A 542 -6.26 14.49 -34.90
C MET A 542 -7.69 14.01 -35.13
N ASN A 543 -8.49 13.86 -34.08
CA ASN A 543 -9.89 13.43 -34.23
C ASN A 543 -10.69 14.44 -35.06
N ILE A 544 -10.55 15.74 -34.77
CA ILE A 544 -11.15 16.83 -35.55
C ILE A 544 -10.68 16.79 -37.01
N GLY A 545 -9.38 16.58 -37.23
CA GLY A 545 -8.81 16.44 -38.58
C GLY A 545 -9.46 15.31 -39.36
N GLY A 546 -9.69 14.15 -38.73
CA GLY A 546 -10.39 13.01 -39.34
C GLY A 546 -11.80 13.36 -39.78
N ILE A 547 -12.61 13.91 -38.87
CA ILE A 547 -13.99 14.31 -39.16
C ILE A 547 -14.07 15.39 -40.25
N LEU A 548 -13.15 16.35 -40.26
CA LEU A 548 -13.08 17.36 -41.33
C LEU A 548 -12.75 16.72 -42.68
N GLY A 549 -11.90 15.70 -42.72
CA GLY A 549 -11.65 14.91 -43.92
C GLY A 549 -12.91 14.20 -44.41
N ASP A 550 -13.66 13.56 -43.52
CA ASP A 550 -14.93 12.90 -43.88
C ASP A 550 -16.01 13.89 -44.37
N LEU A 551 -15.97 15.13 -43.88
CA LEU A 551 -16.82 16.24 -44.35
C LEU A 551 -16.31 16.91 -45.64
N GLY A 552 -15.20 16.45 -46.23
CA GLY A 552 -14.62 17.03 -47.45
C GLY A 552 -13.79 18.31 -47.24
N ARG A 553 -13.57 18.74 -46.00
CA ARG A 553 -12.81 19.95 -45.64
C ARG A 553 -11.31 19.65 -45.52
N TYR A 554 -10.69 19.29 -46.64
CA TYR A 554 -9.34 18.71 -46.66
C TYR A 554 -8.22 19.68 -46.23
N GLU A 555 -8.35 20.98 -46.53
CA GLU A 555 -7.37 21.98 -46.07
C GLU A 555 -7.36 22.10 -44.55
N ASP A 556 -8.53 22.17 -43.93
CA ASP A 556 -8.66 22.21 -42.47
C ASP A 556 -8.20 20.89 -41.83
N CYS A 557 -8.46 19.76 -42.47
CA CYS A 557 -7.94 18.44 -42.07
C CYS A 557 -6.40 18.44 -41.97
N ILE A 558 -5.70 18.85 -43.05
CA ILE A 558 -4.23 18.96 -43.07
C ILE A 558 -3.72 19.93 -42.02
N LYS A 559 -4.39 21.08 -41.85
CA LYS A 559 -4.03 22.08 -40.84
C LYS A 559 -4.09 21.52 -39.43
N ASN A 560 -5.12 20.74 -39.10
CA ASN A 560 -5.26 20.12 -37.78
C ASN A 560 -4.24 18.99 -37.57
N TYR A 561 -4.04 18.12 -38.56
CA TYR A 561 -3.03 17.06 -38.44
C TYR A 561 -1.60 17.60 -38.34
N THR A 562 -1.26 18.66 -39.09
CA THR A 562 0.06 19.32 -38.99
C THR A 562 0.27 19.94 -37.60
N LYS A 563 -0.75 20.60 -37.04
CA LYS A 563 -0.66 21.13 -35.66
C LYS A 563 -0.48 20.01 -34.64
N ALA A 564 -1.21 18.90 -34.79
CA ALA A 564 -1.06 17.74 -33.91
C ALA A 564 0.34 17.12 -34.03
N LEU A 565 0.87 17.00 -35.25
CA LEU A 565 2.22 16.50 -35.51
C LEU A 565 3.27 17.34 -34.78
N ASN A 566 3.22 18.67 -34.95
CA ASN A 566 4.19 19.58 -34.31
C ASN A 566 4.17 19.44 -32.77
N ILE A 567 2.98 19.36 -32.16
CA ILE A 567 2.87 19.15 -30.71
C ILE A 567 3.43 17.77 -30.31
N MET A 568 3.13 16.71 -31.06
CA MET A 568 3.66 15.38 -30.75
C MET A 568 5.19 15.29 -30.91
N GLU A 569 5.77 16.03 -31.86
CA GLU A 569 7.21 16.17 -32.05
C GLU A 569 7.86 16.93 -30.88
N GLU A 570 7.28 18.05 -30.46
CA GLU A 570 7.71 18.83 -29.28
C GLU A 570 7.71 17.95 -28.01
N LEU A 571 6.64 17.17 -27.82
CA LEU A 571 6.51 16.23 -26.70
C LEU A 571 7.32 14.93 -26.88
N LYS A 572 7.95 14.72 -28.04
CA LYS A 572 8.71 13.50 -28.41
C LYS A 572 7.89 12.21 -28.28
N ILE A 573 6.58 12.26 -28.50
CA ILE A 573 5.67 11.11 -28.38
C ILE A 573 5.64 10.34 -29.70
N LYS A 574 6.59 9.41 -29.86
CA LYS A 574 6.78 8.61 -31.08
C LYS A 574 5.49 8.00 -31.67
N PRO A 575 4.61 7.32 -30.89
CA PRO A 575 3.36 6.77 -31.45
C PRO A 575 2.42 7.83 -32.04
N GLY A 576 2.38 9.01 -31.40
CA GLY A 576 1.56 10.15 -31.85
C GLY A 576 2.09 10.79 -33.14
N ILE A 577 3.42 10.96 -33.23
CA ILE A 577 4.10 11.44 -34.45
C ILE A 577 3.79 10.51 -35.62
N ALA A 578 4.00 9.20 -35.44
CA ALA A 578 3.78 8.22 -36.49
C ALA A 578 2.32 8.20 -36.96
N ARG A 579 1.36 8.31 -36.04
CA ARG A 579 -0.07 8.35 -36.38
C ARG A 579 -0.44 9.62 -37.14
N ALA A 580 0.07 10.78 -36.72
CA ALA A 580 -0.19 12.04 -37.42
C ALA A 580 0.40 12.04 -38.84
N LEU A 581 1.60 11.50 -39.03
CA LEU A 581 2.23 11.30 -40.35
C LEU A 581 1.41 10.36 -41.23
N ASN A 582 0.94 9.24 -40.69
CA ASN A 582 0.10 8.28 -41.43
C ASN A 582 -1.20 8.95 -41.91
N ASN A 583 -1.87 9.69 -41.01
CA ASN A 583 -3.09 10.42 -41.33
C ASN A 583 -2.85 11.49 -42.41
N LEU A 584 -1.77 12.28 -42.31
CA LEU A 584 -1.39 13.25 -43.34
C LEU A 584 -1.12 12.57 -44.69
N GLY A 585 -0.40 11.45 -44.70
CA GLY A 585 -0.11 10.69 -45.90
C GLY A 585 -1.38 10.18 -46.58
N SER A 586 -2.31 9.64 -45.79
CA SER A 586 -3.62 9.18 -46.27
C SER A 586 -4.42 10.30 -46.93
N VAL A 587 -4.45 11.50 -46.34
CA VAL A 587 -5.17 12.67 -46.89
C VAL A 587 -4.52 13.18 -48.18
N HIS A 588 -3.18 13.28 -48.21
CA HIS A 588 -2.45 13.69 -49.41
C HIS A 588 -2.65 12.72 -50.58
N TYR A 589 -2.71 11.42 -50.30
CA TYR A 589 -3.01 10.41 -51.31
C TYR A 589 -4.46 10.49 -51.78
N LYS A 590 -5.44 10.39 -50.87
CA LYS A 590 -6.86 10.24 -51.24
C LYS A 590 -7.43 11.46 -51.95
N PHE A 591 -7.04 12.66 -51.53
CA PHE A 591 -7.74 13.88 -51.94
C PHE A 591 -6.92 14.78 -52.87
N TYR A 592 -5.60 14.86 -52.66
CA TYR A 592 -4.73 15.68 -53.51
C TYR A 592 -4.02 14.87 -54.60
N ARG A 593 -4.13 13.53 -54.58
CA ARG A 593 -3.38 12.62 -55.47
C ARG A 593 -1.88 12.94 -55.48
N ASN A 594 -1.34 13.44 -54.35
CA ASN A 594 0.07 13.74 -54.20
C ASN A 594 0.77 12.49 -53.64
N PHE A 595 1.09 11.57 -54.55
CA PHE A 595 1.66 10.27 -54.23
C PHE A 595 3.04 10.37 -53.57
N GLU A 596 3.92 11.24 -54.08
CA GLU A 596 5.28 11.41 -53.54
C GLU A 596 5.26 11.86 -52.08
N LYS A 597 4.46 12.89 -51.77
CA LYS A 597 4.33 13.38 -50.39
C LYS A 597 3.68 12.34 -49.48
N ALA A 598 2.67 11.62 -49.98
CA ALA A 598 2.02 10.55 -49.22
C ALA A 598 2.97 9.41 -48.88
N ILE A 599 3.77 8.96 -49.86
CA ILE A 599 4.79 7.90 -49.68
C ILE A 599 5.83 8.35 -48.65
N SER A 600 6.39 9.55 -48.79
CA SER A 600 7.40 10.08 -47.87
C SER A 600 6.90 10.14 -46.41
N LEU A 601 5.66 10.61 -46.19
CA LEU A 601 5.06 10.67 -44.86
C LEU A 601 4.83 9.27 -44.27
N LEU A 602 4.38 8.31 -45.07
CA LEU A 602 4.13 6.94 -44.64
C LEU A 602 5.42 6.16 -44.37
N GLU A 603 6.50 6.40 -45.12
CA GLU A 603 7.82 5.83 -44.86
C GLU A 603 8.38 6.31 -43.52
N ARG A 604 8.30 7.63 -43.24
CA ARG A 604 8.69 8.19 -41.94
C ARG A 604 7.83 7.63 -40.80
N SER A 605 6.53 7.46 -41.02
CA SER A 605 5.62 6.82 -40.05
C SER A 605 6.03 5.37 -39.77
N LEU A 606 6.33 4.61 -40.82
CA LEU A 606 6.73 3.20 -40.72
C LEU A 606 8.05 3.02 -39.98
N GLU A 607 9.04 3.88 -40.23
CA GLU A 607 10.32 3.89 -39.52
C GLU A 607 10.12 4.09 -38.01
N ILE A 608 9.25 5.04 -37.63
CA ILE A 608 8.95 5.26 -36.22
C ILE A 608 8.26 4.04 -35.60
N TYR A 609 7.28 3.43 -36.29
CA TYR A 609 6.61 2.22 -35.80
C TYR A 609 7.56 1.02 -35.67
N GLN A 610 8.56 0.89 -36.56
CA GLN A 610 9.65 -0.08 -36.43
C GLN A 610 10.50 0.19 -35.18
N ASN A 611 10.88 1.44 -34.96
CA ASN A 611 11.69 1.84 -33.82
C ASN A 611 11.00 1.64 -32.45
N ILE A 612 9.66 1.64 -32.40
CA ILE A 612 8.89 1.37 -31.17
C ILE A 612 8.35 -0.06 -31.09
N ASN A 613 8.69 -0.92 -32.06
CA ASN A 613 8.26 -2.31 -32.14
C ASN A 613 6.73 -2.50 -32.00
N ASP A 614 5.96 -1.74 -32.79
CA ASP A 614 4.49 -1.87 -32.87
C ASP A 614 4.09 -2.68 -34.12
N PRO A 615 4.00 -4.03 -34.03
CA PRO A 615 3.79 -4.88 -35.20
C PRO A 615 2.44 -4.64 -35.89
N GLN A 616 1.40 -4.25 -35.13
CA GLN A 616 0.08 -3.98 -35.69
C GLN A 616 0.12 -2.73 -36.58
N MET A 617 0.66 -1.63 -36.05
CA MET A 617 0.74 -0.37 -36.80
C MET A 617 1.77 -0.42 -37.92
N MET A 618 2.85 -1.18 -37.77
CA MET A 618 3.80 -1.47 -38.85
C MET A 618 3.11 -2.13 -40.04
N ASN A 619 2.32 -3.19 -39.80
CA ASN A 619 1.63 -3.92 -40.86
C ASN A 619 0.58 -3.05 -41.56
N LEU A 620 -0.22 -2.31 -40.79
CA LEU A 620 -1.19 -1.37 -41.36
C LEU A 620 -0.51 -0.29 -42.22
N THR A 621 0.59 0.31 -41.73
CA THR A 621 1.32 1.34 -42.47
C THR A 621 1.97 0.77 -43.73
N ARG A 622 2.52 -0.45 -43.68
CA ARG A 622 3.06 -1.15 -44.86
C ARG A 622 1.99 -1.41 -45.90
N GLN A 623 0.80 -1.86 -45.49
CA GLN A 623 -0.32 -2.10 -46.41
C GLN A 623 -0.75 -0.80 -47.10
N ASN A 624 -0.91 0.29 -46.34
CA ASN A 624 -1.23 1.60 -46.90
C ASN A 624 -0.15 2.07 -47.88
N LEU A 625 1.13 1.95 -47.50
CA LEU A 625 2.26 2.33 -48.34
C LEU A 625 2.32 1.51 -49.64
N ALA A 626 2.16 0.19 -49.55
CA ALA A 626 2.17 -0.70 -50.72
C ALA A 626 1.02 -0.38 -51.68
N HIS A 627 -0.20 -0.17 -51.15
CA HIS A 627 -1.35 0.23 -51.95
C HIS A 627 -1.10 1.55 -52.69
N ILE A 628 -0.54 2.56 -52.00
CA ILE A 628 -0.28 3.87 -52.61
C ILE A 628 0.83 3.79 -53.66
N LYS A 629 1.91 3.03 -53.40
CA LYS A 629 2.99 2.81 -54.37
C LYS A 629 2.48 2.13 -55.63
N GLN A 630 1.64 1.10 -55.51
CA GLN A 630 1.03 0.43 -56.66
C GLN A 630 0.19 1.41 -57.50
N GLN A 631 -0.62 2.25 -56.86
CA GLN A 631 -1.45 3.23 -57.55
C GLN A 631 -0.63 4.35 -58.21
N TYR A 632 0.52 4.71 -57.63
CA TYR A 632 1.44 5.67 -58.22
C TYR A 632 2.08 5.14 -59.51
N GLU A 633 2.52 3.88 -59.52
CA GLU A 633 3.09 3.26 -60.72
C GLU A 633 2.05 3.12 -61.84
N ILE A 634 0.82 2.72 -61.53
CA ILE A 634 -0.29 2.71 -62.51
C ILE A 634 -0.54 4.12 -63.09
N GLN A 635 -0.41 5.18 -62.27
CA GLN A 635 -0.57 6.55 -62.75
C GLN A 635 0.57 6.97 -63.68
N LYS A 636 1.81 6.56 -63.38
CA LYS A 636 2.97 6.82 -64.22
C LYS A 636 2.86 6.10 -65.56
N GLU A 637 2.42 4.85 -65.58
CA GLU A 637 2.22 4.08 -66.82
C GLU A 637 1.12 4.65 -67.72
N LYS A 638 0.16 5.40 -67.15
CA LYS A 638 -0.93 6.06 -67.88
C LYS A 638 -0.60 7.47 -68.38
N LYS A 639 0.53 8.05 -67.97
CA LYS A 639 1.01 9.35 -68.40
C LYS A 639 2.12 9.17 -69.41
#